data_AF-A0A834RUG3-F1
#
_entry.id   AF-A0A834RUG3-F1
#
_cell.length_a   1.000
_cell.length_b   1.000
_cell.length_c   1.000
_cell.angle_alpha   90.00
_cell.angle_beta   90.00
_cell.angle_gamma   90.00
#
_symmetry.space_group_name_H-M   'P 1'
#
loop_
_entity.id
_entity.type
_entity.pdbx_description
1 polymer ?
#
loop_
_entity_poly.entity_id
_entity_poly.type
_entity_poly.pdbx_seq_one_letter_code
_entity_poly.pdbx_strand_id
1 'polypeptide(L)'
;MAGDPRALLKQAEASLQKASGGFSFFGNKQDKYEAAADQFIAAANAFRMQKMGKEAGEAFEKAASVQRQHLNEPDDEANTLTDAFKAYRKDDPEAAARCLDKAIAHYCSKGNFRRAATHKQNLAELFEVELGDNTRAAAAYEEAAGWYESDNAEVTTPQNSPHLLANTNHTLHRPSPTNSGSRPPTS
;
A
#
# COMPACT_ATOMS: atom_id res chain seq x y z
N MET A 1 -24.15 16.59 20.04
CA MET A 1 -23.62 15.78 21.15
C MET A 1 -22.67 14.76 20.56
N ALA A 2 -21.36 14.94 20.69
CA ALA A 2 -20.44 13.84 20.43
C ALA A 2 -20.77 12.80 21.51
N GLY A 3 -21.34 11.66 21.12
CA GLY A 3 -21.61 10.57 22.04
C GLY A 3 -20.32 10.18 22.77
N ASP A 4 -20.43 9.76 24.02
CA ASP A 4 -19.26 9.39 24.82
C ASP A 4 -18.40 8.37 24.05
N PRO A 5 -17.11 8.65 23.78
CA PRO A 5 -16.27 7.82 22.91
C PRO A 5 -16.07 6.43 23.52
N ARG A 6 -16.06 6.33 24.85
CA ARG A 6 -16.05 5.05 25.58
C ARG A 6 -17.33 4.25 25.35
N ALA A 7 -18.49 4.90 25.27
CA ALA A 7 -19.75 4.21 24.98
C ALA A 7 -19.75 3.69 23.54
N LEU A 8 -19.26 4.49 22.58
CA LEU A 8 -19.10 4.08 21.19
C LEU A 8 -18.15 2.89 21.05
N LEU A 9 -17.01 2.91 21.75
CA LEU A 9 -16.05 1.81 21.74
C LEU A 9 -16.67 0.52 22.29
N LYS A 10 -17.37 0.60 23.42
CA LYS A 10 -18.08 -0.55 24.00
C LYS A 10 -19.16 -1.10 23.05
N GLN A 11 -19.85 -0.21 22.33
CA GLN A 11 -20.82 -0.60 21.32
C GLN A 11 -20.14 -1.32 20.16
N ALA A 12 -19.01 -0.81 19.67
CA ALA A 12 -18.22 -1.44 18.60
C ALA A 12 -17.72 -2.84 19.01
N GLU A 13 -17.21 -2.99 20.23
CA GLU A 13 -16.80 -4.29 20.77
C GLU A 13 -17.97 -5.28 20.87
N ALA A 14 -19.13 -4.81 21.33
CA ALA A 14 -20.33 -5.64 21.37
C ALA A 14 -20.81 -6.04 19.97
N SER A 15 -20.71 -5.13 18.99
CA SER A 15 -21.01 -5.43 17.57
C SER A 15 -20.05 -6.47 17.01
N LEU A 16 -18.75 -6.33 17.27
CA LEU A 16 -17.74 -7.29 16.87
C LEU A 16 -17.99 -8.67 17.49
N GLN A 17 -18.26 -8.75 18.79
CA GLN A 17 -18.59 -10.02 19.45
C GLN A 17 -19.85 -10.67 18.86
N LYS A 18 -20.86 -9.88 18.49
CA LYS A 18 -22.05 -10.38 17.79
C LYS A 18 -21.76 -10.83 16.36
N ALA A 19 -20.78 -10.24 15.68
CA ALA A 19 -20.33 -10.66 14.36
C ALA A 19 -19.55 -11.99 14.44
N SER A 20 -18.70 -12.15 15.45
CA SER A 20 -17.93 -13.37 15.73
C SER A 20 -18.77 -14.51 16.31
N GLY A 21 -19.83 -14.19 17.07
CA GLY A 21 -20.76 -15.16 17.65
C GLY A 21 -21.60 -15.87 16.58
N GLY A 22 -21.39 -17.18 16.44
CA GLY A 22 -21.85 -18.04 15.33
C GLY A 22 -23.36 -18.18 15.05
N PHE A 23 -24.22 -17.30 15.54
CA PHE A 23 -25.68 -17.33 15.34
C PHE A 23 -26.17 -16.45 14.16
N SER A 24 -25.31 -16.12 13.20
CA SER A 24 -25.70 -15.37 12.00
C SER A 24 -26.34 -16.31 10.97
N PHE A 25 -27.62 -16.66 11.18
CA PHE A 25 -28.43 -17.49 10.26
C PHE A 25 -29.12 -16.65 9.16
N PHE A 26 -29.02 -15.32 9.18
CA PHE A 26 -29.84 -14.46 8.31
C PHE A 26 -29.18 -13.15 7.82
N GLY A 27 -27.84 -13.04 7.87
CA GLY A 27 -27.16 -11.84 7.38
C GLY A 27 -25.68 -12.10 7.05
N ASN A 28 -25.19 -11.46 5.99
CA ASN A 28 -23.82 -11.54 5.53
C ASN A 28 -22.88 -11.13 6.69
N LYS A 29 -21.95 -12.02 7.06
CA LYS A 29 -21.05 -11.76 8.21
C LYS A 29 -20.09 -10.62 7.91
N GLN A 30 -19.70 -10.47 6.64
CA GLN A 30 -18.86 -9.38 6.12
C GLN A 30 -19.41 -8.01 6.53
N ASP A 31 -20.67 -7.72 6.17
CA ASP A 31 -21.35 -6.44 6.47
C ASP A 31 -21.36 -6.10 7.97
N LYS A 32 -21.41 -7.12 8.84
CA LYS A 32 -21.35 -6.92 10.29
C LYS A 32 -19.96 -6.53 10.77
N TYR A 33 -18.92 -7.09 10.18
CA TYR A 33 -17.54 -6.74 10.48
C TYR A 33 -17.18 -5.36 9.93
N GLU A 34 -17.66 -5.01 8.73
CA GLU A 34 -17.56 -3.65 8.17
C GLU A 34 -18.20 -2.63 9.11
N ALA A 35 -19.47 -2.86 9.49
CA ALA A 35 -20.16 -1.98 10.43
C ALA A 35 -19.46 -1.87 11.79
N ALA A 36 -18.84 -2.96 12.27
CA ALA A 36 -18.07 -2.93 13.52
C ALA A 36 -16.77 -2.12 13.37
N ALA A 37 -16.03 -2.28 12.27
CA ALA A 37 -14.82 -1.51 11.98
C ALA A 37 -15.13 0.00 11.88
N ASP A 38 -16.20 0.37 11.17
CA ASP A 38 -16.65 1.75 11.07
C ASP A 38 -17.02 2.35 12.44
N GLN A 39 -17.66 1.57 13.30
CA GLN A 39 -17.98 2.00 14.67
C GLN A 39 -16.72 2.24 15.51
N PHE A 40 -15.70 1.40 15.37
CA PHE A 40 -14.41 1.62 16.02
C PHE A 40 -13.72 2.89 15.50
N ILE A 41 -13.72 3.12 14.18
CA ILE A 41 -13.18 4.34 13.56
C ILE A 41 -13.93 5.60 14.04
N ALA A 42 -15.25 5.53 14.14
CA ALA A 42 -16.07 6.61 14.67
C ALA A 42 -15.75 6.91 16.14
N ALA A 43 -15.60 5.87 16.97
CA ALA A 43 -15.18 5.99 18.37
C ALA A 43 -13.78 6.60 18.48
N ALA A 44 -12.84 6.14 17.66
CA ALA A 44 -11.46 6.63 17.61
C ALA A 44 -11.41 8.13 17.26
N ASN A 45 -12.17 8.55 16.26
CA ASN A 45 -12.31 9.96 15.91
C ASN A 45 -12.90 10.79 17.06
N ALA A 46 -13.86 10.24 17.81
CA ALA A 46 -14.40 10.88 19.00
C ALA A 46 -13.37 11.00 20.14
N PHE A 47 -12.55 9.96 20.39
CA PHE A 47 -11.42 10.05 21.34
C PHE A 47 -10.40 11.11 20.92
N ARG A 48 -10.08 11.18 19.62
CA ARG A 48 -9.15 12.17 19.08
C ARG A 48 -9.66 13.59 19.30
N MET A 49 -10.97 13.83 19.14
CA MET A 49 -11.59 15.12 19.47
C MET A 49 -11.52 15.47 20.96
N GLN A 50 -11.48 14.46 21.83
CA GLN A 50 -11.32 14.64 23.28
C GLN A 50 -9.86 14.71 23.74
N LYS A 51 -8.90 14.80 22.81
CA LYS A 51 -7.45 14.78 23.08
C LYS A 51 -6.96 13.52 23.79
N MET A 52 -7.65 12.41 23.58
CA MET A 52 -7.27 11.08 24.07
C MET A 52 -6.62 10.30 22.91
N GLY A 53 -5.40 10.66 22.52
CA GLY A 53 -4.76 10.08 21.33
C GLY A 53 -4.34 8.62 21.52
N LYS A 54 -3.97 8.22 22.74
CA LYS A 54 -3.71 6.82 23.07
C LYS A 54 -4.94 5.93 22.87
N GLU A 55 -6.07 6.27 23.49
CA GLU A 55 -7.31 5.49 23.34
C GLU A 55 -7.87 5.56 21.91
N ALA A 56 -7.68 6.69 21.21
CA ALA A 56 -8.03 6.81 19.80
C ALA A 56 -7.23 5.83 18.94
N GLY A 57 -5.91 5.77 19.14
CA GLY A 57 -5.05 4.82 18.44
C GLY A 57 -5.43 3.38 18.73
N GLU A 58 -5.76 3.03 19.98
CA GLU A 58 -6.14 1.66 20.36
C GLU A 58 -7.45 1.24 19.68
N ALA A 59 -8.39 2.18 19.55
CA ALA A 59 -9.63 1.97 18.82
C ALA A 59 -9.38 1.77 17.31
N PHE A 60 -8.47 2.54 16.70
CA PHE A 60 -8.08 2.34 15.31
C PHE A 60 -7.37 1.01 15.08
N GLU A 61 -6.49 0.57 15.98
CA GLU A 61 -5.84 -0.75 15.87
C GLU A 61 -6.87 -1.90 15.93
N LYS A 62 -7.91 -1.77 16.76
CA LYS A 62 -9.02 -2.73 16.78
C LYS A 62 -9.75 -2.75 15.44
N ALA A 63 -10.06 -1.59 14.86
CA ALA A 63 -10.68 -1.50 13.53
C ALA A 63 -9.82 -2.16 12.44
N ALA A 64 -8.52 -1.83 12.41
CA ALA A 64 -7.56 -2.37 11.47
C ALA A 64 -7.44 -3.90 11.58
N SER A 65 -7.41 -4.43 12.81
CA SER A 65 -7.40 -5.88 13.04
C SER A 65 -8.65 -6.57 12.49
N VAL A 66 -9.82 -5.94 12.60
CA VAL A 66 -11.08 -6.48 12.05
C VAL A 66 -11.05 -6.46 10.53
N GLN A 67 -10.63 -5.36 9.91
CA GLN A 67 -10.48 -5.23 8.46
C GLN A 67 -9.53 -6.30 7.91
N ARG A 68 -8.41 -6.54 8.59
CA ARG A 68 -7.44 -7.56 8.15
C ARG A 68 -7.93 -8.99 8.35
N GLN A 69 -8.42 -9.33 9.53
CA GLN A 69 -8.73 -10.72 9.89
C GLN A 69 -10.07 -11.20 9.34
N HIS A 70 -11.06 -10.31 9.23
CA HIS A 70 -12.43 -10.68 8.90
C HIS A 70 -12.88 -10.21 7.53
N LEU A 71 -12.41 -9.03 7.08
CA LEU A 71 -12.78 -8.48 5.77
C LEU A 71 -11.76 -8.83 4.68
N ASN A 72 -10.52 -9.16 5.08
CA ASN A 72 -9.38 -9.36 4.19
C ASN A 72 -9.14 -8.13 3.30
N GLU A 73 -9.26 -6.94 3.90
CA GLU A 73 -9.08 -5.64 3.26
C GLU A 73 -7.81 -4.97 3.79
N PRO A 74 -6.62 -5.39 3.30
CA PRO A 74 -5.35 -4.87 3.80
C PRO A 74 -5.10 -3.41 3.41
N ASP A 75 -5.78 -2.92 2.36
CA ASP A 75 -5.76 -1.52 1.98
C ASP A 75 -6.43 -0.63 3.01
N ASP A 76 -7.61 -1.03 3.49
CA ASP A 76 -8.33 -0.29 4.51
C ASP A 76 -7.67 -0.44 5.88
N GLU A 77 -7.08 -1.60 6.18
CA GLU A 77 -6.20 -1.78 7.33
C GLU A 77 -5.06 -0.73 7.31
N ALA A 78 -4.34 -0.62 6.18
CA ALA A 78 -3.23 0.32 6.06
C ALA A 78 -3.69 1.78 6.22
N ASN A 79 -4.81 2.16 5.61
CA ASN A 79 -5.40 3.49 5.80
C ASN A 79 -5.71 3.76 7.28
N THR A 80 -6.39 2.82 7.94
CA THR A 80 -6.77 2.93 9.36
C THR A 80 -5.55 3.00 10.29
N LEU A 81 -4.50 2.22 10.00
CA LEU A 81 -3.23 2.28 10.73
C LEU A 81 -2.51 3.62 10.56
N THR A 82 -2.60 4.27 9.41
CA THR A 82 -2.03 5.61 9.23
C THR A 82 -2.76 6.67 10.06
N ASP A 83 -4.06 6.50 10.30
CA ASP A 83 -4.82 7.37 11.20
C ASP A 83 -4.52 7.06 12.67
N ALA A 84 -4.32 5.78 13.02
CA ALA A 84 -3.80 5.37 14.33
C ALA A 84 -2.44 6.03 14.62
N PHE A 85 -1.52 6.03 13.66
CA PHE A 85 -0.22 6.71 13.77
C PHE A 85 -0.37 8.19 14.11
N LYS A 86 -1.27 8.91 13.43
CA LYS A 86 -1.51 10.34 13.71
C LYS A 86 -2.06 10.56 15.12
N ALA A 87 -2.87 9.64 15.62
CA ALA A 87 -3.43 9.70 16.97
C ALA A 87 -2.37 9.41 18.03
N TYR A 88 -1.57 8.36 17.83
CA TYR A 88 -0.52 7.95 18.76
C TYR A 88 0.71 8.84 18.77
N ARG A 89 0.97 9.58 17.69
CA ARG A 89 2.21 10.35 17.47
C ARG A 89 2.74 11.10 18.70
N LYS A 90 1.84 11.73 19.47
CA LYS A 90 2.17 12.55 20.65
C LYS A 90 2.07 11.82 21.99
N ASP A 91 1.27 10.76 22.06
CA ASP A 91 0.97 10.06 23.31
C ASP A 91 1.83 8.79 23.47
N ASP A 92 2.06 8.07 22.38
CA ASP A 92 2.86 6.84 22.32
C ASP A 92 3.54 6.71 20.95
N PRO A 93 4.72 7.33 20.76
CA PRO A 93 5.44 7.29 19.50
C PRO A 93 5.93 5.87 19.15
N GLU A 94 6.19 5.01 20.14
CA GLU A 94 6.54 3.61 19.87
C GLU A 94 5.37 2.83 19.25
N ALA A 95 4.15 3.01 19.78
CA ALA A 95 2.95 2.41 19.18
C ALA A 95 2.66 2.98 17.79
N ALA A 96 2.82 4.29 17.61
CA ALA A 96 2.69 4.95 16.32
C ALA A 96 3.65 4.33 15.28
N ALA A 97 4.91 4.14 15.65
CA ALA A 97 5.92 3.54 14.78
C ALA A 97 5.52 2.12 14.32
N ARG A 98 5.06 1.27 15.26
CA ARG A 98 4.60 -0.09 14.93
C ARG A 98 3.40 -0.10 13.98
N CYS A 99 2.45 0.83 14.16
CA CYS A 99 1.29 0.94 13.26
C CYS A 99 1.70 1.34 11.85
N LEU A 100 2.55 2.36 11.74
CA LEU A 100 2.98 2.88 10.45
C LEU A 100 3.87 1.89 9.70
N ASP A 101 4.72 1.14 10.41
CA ASP A 101 5.58 0.10 9.81
C ASP A 101 4.77 -1.01 9.12
N LYS A 102 3.67 -1.46 9.75
CA LYS A 102 2.71 -2.39 9.12
C LYS A 102 2.08 -1.83 7.84
N ALA A 103 1.67 -0.56 7.86
CA ALA A 103 1.10 0.10 6.68
C ALA A 103 2.15 0.23 5.55
N ILE A 104 3.40 0.56 5.89
CA ILE A 104 4.52 0.62 4.94
C ILE A 104 4.75 -0.75 4.30
N ALA A 105 4.81 -1.82 5.10
CA ALA A 105 4.99 -3.18 4.60
C ALA A 105 3.89 -3.57 3.59
N HIS A 106 2.64 -3.15 3.83
CA HIS A 106 1.54 -3.33 2.88
C HIS A 106 1.78 -2.58 1.57
N TYR A 107 2.14 -1.29 1.62
CA TYR A 107 2.44 -0.51 0.42
C TYR A 107 3.63 -1.06 -0.38
N CYS A 108 4.67 -1.54 0.30
CA CYS A 108 5.80 -2.23 -0.32
C CYS A 108 5.35 -3.53 -1.00
N SER A 109 4.50 -4.33 -0.35
CA SER A 109 3.98 -5.58 -0.92
C SER A 109 3.13 -5.35 -2.19
N LYS A 110 2.51 -4.17 -2.30
CA LYS A 110 1.77 -3.74 -3.50
C LYS A 110 2.66 -3.17 -4.61
N GLY A 111 3.95 -2.98 -4.38
CA GLY A 111 4.86 -2.30 -5.31
C GLY A 111 4.65 -0.78 -5.35
N ASN A 112 3.97 -0.18 -4.37
CA ASN A 112 3.80 1.27 -4.29
C ASN A 112 4.91 1.88 -3.43
N PHE A 113 6.14 1.80 -3.94
CA PHE A 113 7.35 2.25 -3.25
C PHE A 113 7.32 3.76 -2.97
N ARG A 114 6.72 4.55 -3.86
CA ARG A 114 6.55 6.00 -3.67
C ARG A 114 5.75 6.35 -2.42
N ARG A 115 4.59 5.70 -2.21
CA ARG A 115 3.79 5.90 -0.99
C ARG A 115 4.50 5.33 0.24
N ALA A 116 5.09 4.14 0.11
CA ALA A 116 5.85 3.53 1.19
C ALA A 116 6.99 4.44 1.68
N ALA A 117 7.74 5.05 0.76
CA ALA A 117 8.83 5.96 1.07
C ALA A 117 8.34 7.24 1.76
N THR A 118 7.22 7.80 1.32
CA THR A 118 6.59 8.95 2.01
C THR A 118 6.23 8.58 3.47
N HIS A 119 5.64 7.41 3.68
CA HIS A 119 5.32 6.95 5.03
C HIS A 119 6.57 6.64 5.86
N LYS A 120 7.63 6.09 5.25
CA LYS A 120 8.91 5.82 5.92
C LYS A 120 9.63 7.10 6.33
N GLN A 121 9.54 8.18 5.55
CA GLN A 121 10.03 9.51 5.94
C GLN A 121 9.28 10.03 7.18
N ASN A 122 7.95 9.90 7.22
CA ASN A 122 7.17 10.30 8.40
C ASN A 122 7.53 9.46 9.64
N LEU A 123 7.88 8.18 9.44
CA LEU A 123 8.38 7.31 10.50
C LEU A 123 9.77 7.76 11.00
N ALA A 124 10.66 8.15 10.10
CA ALA A 124 11.98 8.68 10.44
C ALA A 124 11.87 9.99 11.23
N GLU A 125 11.00 10.90 10.79
CA GLU A 125 10.69 12.15 11.52
C GLU A 125 10.17 11.85 12.93
N LEU A 126 9.30 10.85 13.10
CA LEU A 126 8.83 10.43 14.43
C LEU A 126 9.99 9.99 15.32
N PHE A 127 10.92 9.18 14.80
CA PHE A 127 12.06 8.70 15.57
C PHE A 127 12.98 9.85 16.00
N GLU A 128 13.22 10.82 15.11
CA GLU A 128 14.06 11.98 15.39
C GLU A 128 13.39 12.96 16.37
N VAL A 129 12.12 13.30 16.12
CA VAL A 129 11.40 14.36 16.85
C VAL A 129 10.84 13.88 18.19
N GLU A 130 10.15 12.73 18.20
CA GLU A 130 9.44 12.27 19.41
C GLU A 130 10.30 11.34 20.27
N LEU A 131 11.14 10.50 19.65
CA LEU A 131 11.97 9.50 20.36
C LEU A 131 13.44 9.92 20.54
N GLY A 132 13.91 10.92 19.79
CA GLY A 132 15.33 11.35 19.80
C GLY A 132 16.31 10.29 19.28
N ASP A 133 15.82 9.24 18.61
CA ASP A 133 16.63 8.15 18.09
C ASP A 133 17.07 8.42 16.64
N ASN A 134 18.13 9.22 16.54
CA ASN A 134 18.73 9.62 15.27
C ASN A 134 19.26 8.41 14.47
N THR A 135 19.65 7.32 15.13
CA THR A 135 20.21 6.14 14.46
C THR A 135 19.11 5.42 13.67
N ARG A 136 17.96 5.20 14.30
CA ARG A 136 16.79 4.60 13.63
C ARG A 136 16.18 5.54 12.60
N ALA A 137 16.17 6.84 12.87
CA ALA A 137 15.73 7.85 11.91
C ALA A 137 16.59 7.83 10.63
N ALA A 138 17.92 7.82 10.77
CA ALA A 138 18.84 7.75 9.63
C ALA A 138 18.61 6.49 8.78
N ALA A 139 18.53 5.32 9.42
CA ALA A 139 18.26 4.06 8.71
C ALA A 139 16.91 4.10 7.96
N ALA A 140 15.87 4.68 8.56
CA ALA A 140 14.58 4.83 7.91
C ALA A 140 14.61 5.81 6.73
N TYR A 141 15.35 6.93 6.83
CA TYR A 141 15.55 7.86 5.72
C TYR A 141 16.34 7.25 4.57
N GLU A 142 17.39 6.47 4.87
CA GLU A 142 18.16 5.73 3.85
C GLU A 142 17.28 4.72 3.10
N GLU A 143 16.47 3.96 3.82
CA GLU A 143 15.53 3.01 3.20
C GLU A 143 14.49 3.72 2.32
N ALA A 144 13.94 4.84 2.79
CA ALA A 144 13.02 5.67 2.01
C ALA A 144 13.68 6.23 0.74
N ALA A 145 14.93 6.69 0.82
CA ALA A 145 15.69 7.17 -0.32
C ALA A 145 15.94 6.05 -1.34
N GLY A 146 16.31 4.85 -0.88
CA GLY A 146 16.50 3.68 -1.74
C GLY A 146 15.22 3.29 -2.49
N TRP A 147 14.05 3.41 -1.86
CA TRP A 147 12.77 3.17 -2.54
C TRP A 147 12.44 4.21 -3.60
N TYR A 148 12.70 5.51 -3.35
CA TYR A 148 12.53 6.54 -4.37
C TYR A 148 13.46 6.35 -5.57
N GLU A 149 14.70 5.92 -5.32
CA GLU A 149 15.65 5.62 -6.39
C GLU A 149 15.22 4.39 -7.21
N SER A 150 14.77 3.33 -6.54
CA SER A 150 14.26 2.12 -7.20
C SER A 150 13.01 2.38 -8.05
N ASP A 151 12.06 3.20 -7.58
CA ASP A 151 10.84 3.59 -8.33
C ASP A 151 11.19 4.38 -9.59
N ASN A 152 12.24 5.21 -9.54
CA ASN A 152 12.69 6.04 -10.65
C ASN A 152 13.59 5.29 -11.65
N ALA A 153 14.30 4.26 -11.18
CA ALA A 153 15.14 3.39 -12.00
C ALA A 153 14.31 2.52 -12.97
N GLU A 154 13.11 2.06 -12.57
CA GLU A 154 12.21 1.32 -13.45
C GLU A 154 11.64 2.18 -14.60
N VAL A 155 11.53 3.50 -14.41
CA VAL A 155 11.10 4.43 -15.46
C VAL A 155 12.24 4.79 -16.44
N THR A 156 13.49 4.54 -16.06
CA THR A 156 14.69 4.91 -16.84
C THR A 156 15.48 3.67 -17.30
N THR A 157 14.82 2.65 -17.83
CA THR A 157 15.48 1.80 -18.83
C THR A 157 15.21 2.38 -20.23
N PRO A 158 16.16 3.10 -20.86
CA PRO A 158 16.10 3.25 -22.30
C PRO A 158 16.10 1.85 -22.91
N GLN A 159 15.03 1.53 -23.66
CA GLN A 159 14.94 0.37 -24.54
C GLN A 159 16.01 0.49 -25.63
N ASN A 160 17.28 0.27 -25.28
CA ASN A 160 18.35 0.03 -26.23
C ASN A 160 18.28 -1.46 -26.60
N SER A 161 17.64 -1.74 -27.73
CA SER A 161 17.71 -3.05 -28.39
C SER A 161 18.86 -3.04 -29.40
N PRO A 162 20.06 -3.59 -29.10
CA PRO A 162 21.04 -3.91 -30.13
C PRO A 162 20.78 -5.35 -30.60
N HIS A 163 19.73 -5.57 -31.39
CA HIS A 163 19.46 -6.89 -31.97
C HIS A 163 19.06 -6.76 -33.43
N LEU A 164 20.04 -6.50 -34.31
CA LEU A 164 19.94 -6.83 -35.74
C LEU A 164 21.32 -6.79 -36.43
N LEU A 165 22.24 -7.64 -35.94
CA LEU A 165 23.40 -8.07 -36.71
C LEU A 165 23.59 -9.58 -36.51
N ALA A 166 22.93 -10.38 -37.35
CA ALA A 166 23.42 -11.70 -37.79
C ALA A 166 22.40 -12.36 -38.72
N ASN A 167 22.55 -12.18 -40.03
CA ASN A 167 22.33 -13.31 -40.95
C ASN A 167 23.24 -13.16 -42.16
N THR A 168 24.43 -13.74 -42.03
CA THR A 168 25.36 -13.99 -43.13
C THR A 168 25.43 -15.51 -43.28
N ASN A 169 24.95 -16.03 -44.42
CA ASN A 169 25.53 -17.16 -45.18
C ASN A 169 24.55 -17.54 -46.31
N HIS A 170 24.79 -17.09 -47.54
CA HIS A 170 25.60 -17.76 -48.57
C HIS A 170 24.87 -18.97 -49.19
N THR A 171 24.34 -18.80 -50.41
CA THR A 171 24.16 -19.91 -51.35
C THR A 171 24.43 -19.41 -52.77
N LEU A 172 25.45 -20.02 -53.37
CA LEU A 172 26.02 -19.81 -54.70
C LEU A 172 25.16 -20.38 -55.84
N HIS A 173 25.43 -19.88 -57.06
CA HIS A 173 25.26 -20.53 -58.37
C HIS A 173 23.81 -20.70 -58.86
N ARG A 174 23.41 -20.23 -60.06
CA ARG A 174 23.93 -20.58 -61.41
C ARG A 174 23.29 -19.67 -62.51
N PRO A 175 23.87 -19.54 -63.73
CA PRO A 175 23.45 -18.58 -64.76
C PRO A 175 22.62 -19.17 -65.92
N SER A 176 22.13 -18.25 -66.77
CA SER A 176 21.73 -18.39 -68.21
C SER A 176 20.27 -18.82 -68.53
N PRO A 177 19.72 -18.65 -69.76
CA PRO A 177 20.18 -17.91 -70.95
C PRO A 177 19.09 -17.04 -71.66
N THR A 178 19.56 -16.22 -72.62
CA THR A 178 18.94 -15.75 -73.88
C THR A 178 17.44 -15.97 -74.16
N ASN A 179 16.72 -14.90 -74.55
CA ASN A 179 15.79 -15.00 -75.69
C ASN A 179 15.76 -13.69 -76.48
N SER A 180 16.00 -13.82 -77.78
CA SER A 180 16.14 -12.79 -78.80
C SER A 180 14.98 -12.90 -79.79
N GLY A 181 14.32 -11.78 -80.09
CA GLY A 181 13.48 -11.58 -81.27
C GLY A 181 12.09 -12.23 -81.20
N SER A 182 11.05 -11.78 -81.89
CA SER A 182 10.99 -10.91 -83.06
C SER A 182 9.52 -10.48 -83.32
N ARG A 183 9.36 -9.28 -83.91
CA ARG A 183 8.38 -8.90 -84.97
C ARG A 183 6.93 -8.46 -84.60
N PRO A 184 6.23 -7.68 -85.47
CA PRO A 184 6.56 -6.34 -86.01
C PRO A 184 5.26 -5.45 -86.13
N PRO A 185 5.01 -4.55 -87.11
CA PRO A 185 4.41 -3.22 -86.89
C PRO A 185 3.01 -3.06 -87.54
N THR A 186 2.58 -1.81 -87.81
CA THR A 186 1.34 -1.32 -88.48
C THR A 186 0.21 -0.95 -87.51
N SER A 187 -0.44 0.22 -87.56
CA SER A 187 -0.63 1.24 -88.62
C SER A 187 -0.55 2.66 -88.06
#